data_AF-A0A7Z9L862-F1
#
_entry.id   AF-A0A7Z9L862-F1
#
_cell.length_a   1.000
_cell.length_b   1.000
_cell.length_c   1.000
_cell.angle_alpha   90.00
_cell.angle_beta   90.00
_cell.angle_gamma   90.00
#
_symmetry.space_group_name_H-M   'P 1'
#
loop_
_entity.id
_entity.type
_entity.pdbx_description
1 polymer ?
#
loop_
_entity_poly.entity_id
_entity_poly.type
_entity_poly.pdbx_seq_one_letter_code
_entity_poly.pdbx_strand_id
1 'polypeptide(L)'
;VYEQIPADLLKHVEDVLFNRHPDATDQLLQFSESITSQRSTSNAEDLSWRELPVHERLCHALVKGIDKYIVEDTEEARQQVTRCLEVIEGPLMEGMTHVGDLFGAGKMFLPQVVKTARVMKKAVNYLTPFMEQEKEQAGETARRFRGTIVMATVKGDVHDIGKNIVGVVLGCNNYEIIDLGVMVACETILETAREQQADIIGLSGLITPSLDEMVHVAEEMQREDNQLPLLIGGATTSAKHTAVRIACQYDQPTIHVTDASRCVGVVDRLMSKERKPALIEENSQKQADLNLAFQQRTFPMISYAKACQQPFPTDWNSLTIETPDMLGTQVLDQYPLEELVPFIDWTPFFMTWELKGKYPAILDDPQRGETARELFDQAQQMLQQIVSKGQLQARAVYGIWPAAADGDDLILFQDENRDQELTRFHTLRQQWQRQGQTEFRSLADYVAPRDSGPADYLGAFALTTGIGADELAAEYASAQDDYSAIMVKALADRLAEAFAESLHQRVRQHWQYGSSEQLSENDLIAEKYRGIRPAPGYPAQPDHTEKRPLFKLLDAENQAGIQLTETLAMTPAASVCGLYFAHPEARYFSVQRLDRDQIEDYARRKNMAVEEVERWLGSYLGYNNRSD
;
A
#
# COMPACT_ATOMS: atom_id res chain seq x y z
N VAL A 1 -21.59 24.93 -3.89
CA VAL A 1 -22.79 24.07 -3.95
C VAL A 1 -24.01 24.87 -4.38
N TYR A 2 -24.50 25.85 -3.60
CA TYR A 2 -25.67 26.64 -3.98
C TYR A 2 -25.49 27.41 -5.31
N GLU A 3 -24.33 28.03 -5.50
CA GLU A 3 -23.99 28.82 -6.71
C GLU A 3 -23.66 27.97 -7.96
N GLN A 4 -23.55 26.65 -7.81
CA GLN A 4 -23.24 25.72 -8.92
C GLN A 4 -24.50 25.08 -9.50
N ILE A 5 -25.66 25.33 -8.91
CA ILE A 5 -26.95 24.85 -9.43
C ILE A 5 -27.31 25.73 -10.63
N PRO A 6 -27.58 25.15 -11.82
CA PRO A 6 -28.04 25.91 -12.98
C PRO A 6 -29.19 26.83 -12.60
N ALA A 7 -29.15 28.10 -13.03
CA ALA A 7 -30.05 29.15 -12.54
C ALA A 7 -31.54 28.77 -12.66
N ASP A 8 -31.92 28.06 -13.73
CA ASP A 8 -33.29 27.60 -13.94
C ASP A 8 -33.70 26.49 -12.95
N LEU A 9 -32.81 25.52 -12.67
CA LEU A 9 -33.06 24.49 -11.67
C LEU A 9 -33.09 25.09 -10.26
N LEU A 10 -32.19 26.01 -9.96
CA LEU A 10 -32.12 26.69 -8.67
C LEU A 10 -33.43 27.41 -8.36
N LYS A 11 -33.99 28.12 -9.37
CA LYS A 11 -35.27 28.80 -9.25
C LYS A 11 -36.41 27.83 -8.90
N HIS A 12 -36.54 26.72 -9.63
CA HIS A 12 -37.59 25.73 -9.35
C HIS A 12 -37.44 25.06 -7.97
N VAL A 13 -36.19 24.82 -7.53
CA VAL A 13 -35.90 24.26 -6.21
C VAL A 13 -36.21 25.27 -5.09
N GLU A 14 -35.84 26.54 -5.27
CA GLU A 14 -36.19 27.63 -4.34
C GLU A 14 -37.70 27.84 -4.24
N ASP A 15 -38.41 27.75 -5.36
CA ASP A 15 -39.84 27.98 -5.42
C ASP A 15 -40.62 26.93 -4.62
N VAL A 16 -40.16 25.68 -4.61
CA VAL A 16 -40.69 24.59 -3.77
C VAL A 16 -40.24 24.74 -2.31
N LEU A 17 -38.95 24.98 -2.04
CA LEU A 17 -38.41 25.11 -0.68
C LEU A 17 -39.03 26.27 0.11
N PHE A 18 -39.25 27.41 -0.55
CA PHE A 18 -39.79 28.62 0.06
C PHE A 18 -41.30 28.77 -0.14
N ASN A 19 -41.97 27.79 -0.76
CA ASN A 19 -43.40 27.79 -1.02
C ASN A 19 -43.88 29.12 -1.64
N ARG A 20 -43.18 29.59 -2.68
CA ARG A 20 -43.40 30.92 -3.26
C ARG A 20 -44.73 31.02 -4.01
N HIS A 21 -45.29 29.89 -4.46
CA HIS A 21 -46.55 29.82 -5.17
C HIS A 21 -47.12 28.39 -5.14
N PRO A 22 -48.46 28.24 -5.19
CA PRO A 22 -49.12 26.94 -5.01
C PRO A 22 -48.78 25.91 -6.09
N ASP A 23 -48.37 26.35 -7.29
CA ASP A 23 -48.09 25.48 -8.43
C ASP A 23 -46.60 25.08 -8.53
N ALA A 24 -45.77 25.45 -7.55
CA ALA A 24 -44.32 25.24 -7.58
C ALA A 24 -43.92 23.75 -7.68
N THR A 25 -44.67 22.87 -7.01
CA THR A 25 -44.45 21.41 -7.08
C THR A 25 -44.72 20.86 -8.48
N ASP A 26 -45.78 21.31 -9.13
CA ASP A 26 -46.16 20.85 -10.48
C ASP A 26 -45.18 21.36 -11.54
N GLN A 27 -44.65 22.58 -11.38
CA GLN A 27 -43.62 23.12 -12.25
C GLN A 27 -42.27 22.39 -12.11
N LEU A 28 -41.88 22.02 -10.88
CA LEU A 28 -40.67 21.22 -10.67
C LEU A 28 -40.81 19.82 -11.27
N LEU A 29 -42.01 19.21 -11.17
CA LEU A 29 -42.30 17.92 -11.80
C LEU A 29 -42.24 18.00 -13.33
N GLN A 30 -42.84 19.03 -13.96
CA GLN A 30 -42.72 19.26 -15.40
C GLN A 30 -41.28 19.50 -15.84
N PHE A 31 -40.49 20.23 -15.06
CA PHE A 31 -39.06 20.43 -15.30
C PHE A 31 -38.25 19.12 -15.15
N SER A 32 -38.65 18.23 -14.24
CA SER A 32 -38.02 16.92 -14.10
C SER A 32 -38.29 16.02 -15.31
N GLU A 33 -39.47 16.11 -15.93
CA GLU A 33 -39.82 15.36 -17.14
C GLU A 33 -39.03 15.84 -18.37
N SER A 34 -38.74 17.14 -18.49
CA SER A 34 -37.91 17.70 -19.56
C SER A 34 -36.44 17.29 -19.45
N ILE A 35 -35.92 17.13 -18.22
CA ILE A 35 -34.56 16.60 -17.99
C ILE A 35 -34.50 15.08 -18.22
N THR A 36 -35.55 14.33 -17.82
CA THR A 36 -35.60 12.88 -18.00
C THR A 36 -35.67 12.49 -19.48
N SER A 37 -36.34 13.30 -20.30
CA SER A 37 -36.37 13.13 -21.76
C SER A 37 -35.07 13.53 -22.48
N GLN A 38 -34.24 14.40 -21.88
CA GLN A 38 -32.87 14.69 -22.36
C GLN A 38 -31.85 13.60 -21.98
N ARG A 39 -32.04 12.92 -20.84
CA ARG A 39 -31.15 11.86 -20.36
C ARG A 39 -31.18 10.59 -21.22
N SER A 40 -32.23 10.37 -22.01
CA SER A 40 -32.34 9.20 -22.89
C SER A 40 -31.73 9.40 -24.30
N THR A 41 -31.22 10.58 -24.63
CA THR A 41 -30.78 10.92 -26.01
C THR A 41 -29.38 11.53 -26.15
N SER A 42 -28.56 11.64 -25.09
CA SER A 42 -27.22 12.23 -25.19
C SER A 42 -26.10 11.32 -24.61
N ASN A 43 -25.75 10.29 -25.36
CA ASN A 43 -24.40 9.67 -25.31
C ASN A 43 -23.45 10.34 -26.33
N ALA A 44 -23.74 11.57 -26.76
CA ALA A 44 -22.82 12.37 -27.55
C ALA A 44 -21.90 13.12 -26.57
N GLU A 45 -20.57 12.99 -26.75
CA GLU A 45 -19.59 13.82 -26.03
C GLU A 45 -19.99 15.29 -26.15
N ASP A 46 -20.15 15.98 -25.01
CA ASP A 46 -20.33 17.44 -25.00
C ASP A 46 -19.00 18.09 -25.45
N LEU A 47 -18.99 18.57 -26.70
CA LEU A 47 -17.85 19.21 -27.33
C LEU A 47 -17.92 20.75 -27.24
N SER A 48 -18.85 21.32 -26.46
CA SER A 48 -18.99 22.78 -26.31
C SER A 48 -17.68 23.46 -25.86
N TRP A 49 -16.90 22.79 -25.01
CA TRP A 49 -15.60 23.28 -24.56
C TRP A 49 -14.58 23.46 -25.69
N ARG A 50 -14.75 22.81 -26.86
CA ARG A 50 -13.86 22.98 -28.03
C ARG A 50 -13.96 24.37 -28.67
N GLU A 51 -15.04 25.10 -28.40
CA GLU A 51 -15.25 26.47 -28.88
C GLU A 51 -14.51 27.51 -28.02
N LEU A 52 -13.98 27.12 -26.86
CA LEU A 52 -13.21 28.00 -25.98
C LEU A 52 -11.83 28.34 -26.57
N PRO A 53 -11.20 29.45 -26.13
CA PRO A 53 -9.81 29.75 -26.47
C PRO A 53 -8.86 28.60 -26.10
N VAL A 54 -7.77 28.41 -26.86
CA VAL A 54 -6.81 27.30 -26.66
C VAL A 54 -6.31 27.19 -25.20
N HIS A 55 -6.09 28.33 -24.56
CA HIS A 55 -5.69 28.41 -23.17
C HIS A 55 -6.71 27.72 -22.24
N GLU A 56 -7.99 28.08 -22.37
CA GLU A 56 -9.08 27.49 -21.58
C GLU A 56 -9.33 26.03 -21.93
N ARG A 57 -9.13 25.64 -23.21
CA ARG A 57 -9.22 24.24 -23.65
C ARG A 57 -8.15 23.37 -23.00
N LEU A 58 -6.90 23.84 -22.93
CA LEU A 58 -5.81 23.15 -22.24
C LEU A 58 -6.11 22.98 -20.74
N CYS A 59 -6.56 24.04 -20.07
CA CYS A 59 -6.97 23.96 -18.67
C CYS A 59 -8.11 22.96 -18.47
N HIS A 60 -9.15 23.01 -19.33
CA HIS A 60 -10.28 22.08 -19.25
C HIS A 60 -9.85 20.63 -19.49
N ALA A 61 -9.01 20.38 -20.50
CA ALA A 61 -8.48 19.06 -20.81
C ALA A 61 -7.66 18.48 -19.65
N LEU A 62 -6.83 19.30 -18.99
CA LEU A 62 -6.08 18.90 -17.80
C LEU A 62 -7.01 18.54 -16.63
N VAL A 63 -7.94 19.42 -16.27
CA VAL A 63 -8.86 19.23 -15.13
C VAL A 63 -9.75 18.01 -15.33
N LYS A 64 -10.21 17.76 -16.56
CA LYS A 64 -11.05 16.60 -16.89
C LYS A 64 -10.25 15.33 -17.26
N GLY A 65 -8.92 15.41 -17.40
CA GLY A 65 -8.10 14.28 -17.80
C GLY A 65 -8.34 13.80 -19.25
N ILE A 66 -8.67 14.71 -20.16
CA ILE A 66 -8.95 14.43 -21.57
C ILE A 66 -7.65 14.50 -22.40
N ASP A 67 -7.22 13.38 -22.96
CA ASP A 67 -5.98 13.28 -23.73
C ASP A 67 -6.19 13.26 -25.26
N LYS A 68 -7.45 13.21 -25.71
CA LYS A 68 -7.83 13.05 -27.12
C LYS A 68 -7.39 14.21 -28.02
N TYR A 69 -7.53 15.45 -27.53
CA TYR A 69 -7.22 16.68 -28.28
C TYR A 69 -5.97 17.42 -27.78
N ILE A 70 -5.28 16.87 -26.76
CA ILE A 70 -4.23 17.62 -26.06
C ILE A 70 -3.07 18.01 -26.98
N VAL A 71 -2.72 17.16 -27.95
CA VAL A 71 -1.62 17.43 -28.91
C VAL A 71 -2.00 18.60 -29.83
N GLU A 72 -3.22 18.59 -30.37
CA GLU A 72 -3.72 19.65 -31.24
C GLU A 72 -3.78 21.00 -30.51
N ASP A 73 -4.31 20.99 -29.29
CA ASP A 73 -4.40 22.20 -28.46
C ASP A 73 -3.02 22.70 -28.02
N THR A 74 -2.10 21.78 -27.72
CA THR A 74 -0.72 22.15 -27.34
C THR A 74 0.02 22.77 -28.53
N GLU A 75 -0.16 22.24 -29.74
CA GLU A 75 0.42 22.84 -30.95
C GLU A 75 -0.14 24.22 -31.25
N GLU A 76 -1.46 24.40 -31.14
CA GLU A 76 -2.07 25.71 -31.34
C GLU A 76 -1.56 26.73 -30.32
N ALA A 77 -1.43 26.34 -29.03
CA ALA A 77 -0.85 27.20 -28.01
C ALA A 77 0.63 27.51 -28.28
N ARG A 78 1.41 26.51 -28.73
CA ARG A 78 2.82 26.66 -29.09
C ARG A 78 3.03 27.70 -30.19
N GLN A 79 2.14 27.76 -31.17
CA GLN A 79 2.20 28.75 -32.25
C GLN A 79 1.86 30.18 -31.80
N GLN A 80 1.19 30.34 -30.65
CA GLN A 80 0.78 31.65 -30.11
C GLN A 80 1.81 32.26 -29.16
N VAL A 81 2.83 31.49 -28.73
CA VAL A 81 3.88 31.93 -27.81
C VAL A 81 5.24 32.04 -28.51
N THR A 82 6.18 32.75 -27.89
CA THR A 82 7.52 32.95 -28.48
C THR A 82 8.47 31.81 -28.10
N ARG A 83 8.36 31.28 -26.88
CA ARG A 83 9.15 30.15 -26.40
C ARG A 83 8.20 29.01 -26.05
N CYS A 84 8.52 27.78 -26.46
CA CYS A 84 7.71 26.60 -26.14
C CYS A 84 7.52 26.39 -24.63
N LEU A 85 8.48 26.83 -23.83
CA LEU A 85 8.40 26.77 -22.36
C LEU A 85 7.22 27.59 -21.80
N GLU A 86 6.79 28.66 -22.48
CA GLU A 86 5.65 29.49 -22.06
C GLU A 86 4.32 28.74 -22.10
N VAL A 87 4.18 27.72 -22.96
CA VAL A 87 2.99 26.84 -22.95
C VAL A 87 2.94 26.02 -21.66
N ILE A 88 4.11 25.58 -21.17
CA ILE A 88 4.22 24.81 -19.94
C ILE A 88 3.98 25.74 -18.75
N GLU A 89 4.75 26.83 -18.64
CA GLU A 89 4.68 27.77 -17.51
C GLU A 89 3.37 28.56 -17.43
N GLY A 90 2.64 28.69 -18.55
CA GLY A 90 1.33 29.33 -18.64
C GLY A 90 0.18 28.33 -18.54
N PRO A 91 -0.54 28.03 -19.65
CA PRO A 91 -1.82 27.30 -19.61
C PRO A 91 -1.74 25.94 -18.91
N LEU A 92 -0.66 25.20 -19.14
CA LEU A 92 -0.52 23.87 -18.55
C LEU A 92 -0.33 23.95 -17.03
N MET A 93 0.58 24.80 -16.54
CA MET A 93 0.81 24.98 -15.10
C MET A 93 -0.37 25.66 -14.38
N GLU A 94 -1.09 26.56 -15.05
CA GLU A 94 -2.34 27.12 -14.53
C GLU A 94 -3.40 26.03 -14.34
N GLY A 95 -3.57 25.16 -15.33
CA GLY A 95 -4.42 23.97 -15.22
C GLY A 95 -4.00 23.07 -14.06
N MET A 96 -2.70 22.82 -13.89
CA MET A 96 -2.18 22.02 -12.78
C MET A 96 -2.38 22.66 -11.41
N THR A 97 -2.24 23.98 -11.31
CA THR A 97 -2.51 24.72 -10.07
C THR A 97 -3.99 24.60 -9.69
N HIS A 98 -4.90 24.72 -10.67
CA HIS A 98 -6.32 24.51 -10.43
C HIS A 98 -6.63 23.08 -9.95
N VAL A 99 -5.97 22.07 -10.54
CA VAL A 99 -6.07 20.67 -10.08
C VAL A 99 -5.55 20.52 -8.65
N GLY A 100 -4.43 21.14 -8.31
CA GLY A 100 -3.90 21.19 -6.95
C GLY A 100 -4.87 21.83 -5.95
N ASP A 101 -5.49 22.95 -6.32
CA ASP A 101 -6.49 23.63 -5.49
C ASP A 101 -7.74 22.77 -5.27
N LEU A 102 -8.24 22.12 -6.32
CA LEU A 102 -9.39 21.21 -6.22
C LEU A 102 -9.08 19.99 -5.37
N PHE A 103 -7.88 19.41 -5.52
CA PHE A 103 -7.43 18.28 -4.72
C PHE A 103 -7.25 18.67 -3.24
N GLY A 104 -6.61 19.80 -2.97
CA GLY A 104 -6.46 20.35 -1.61
C GLY A 104 -7.79 20.71 -0.95
N ALA A 105 -8.79 21.12 -1.74
CA ALA A 105 -10.15 21.39 -1.27
C ALA A 105 -11.03 20.12 -1.15
N GLY A 106 -10.51 18.94 -1.49
CA GLY A 106 -11.26 17.67 -1.46
C GLY A 106 -12.36 17.56 -2.52
N LYS A 107 -12.26 18.34 -3.61
CA LYS A 107 -13.20 18.35 -4.75
C LYS A 107 -12.72 17.51 -5.94
N MET A 108 -11.46 17.12 -5.92
CA MET A 108 -10.83 16.21 -6.88
C MET A 108 -10.12 15.13 -6.08
N PHE A 109 -10.01 13.93 -6.65
CA PHE A 109 -9.42 12.77 -5.98
C PHE A 109 -8.25 12.20 -6.77
N LEU A 110 -7.46 11.36 -6.12
CA LEU A 110 -6.22 10.84 -6.69
C LEU A 110 -6.39 10.18 -8.08
N PRO A 111 -7.43 9.37 -8.37
CA PRO A 111 -7.62 8.83 -9.72
C PRO A 111 -7.67 9.90 -10.82
N GLN A 112 -8.29 11.03 -10.52
CA GLN A 112 -8.41 12.15 -11.47
C GLN A 112 -7.07 12.88 -11.59
N VAL A 113 -6.35 13.09 -10.48
CA VAL A 113 -5.02 13.73 -10.48
C VAL A 113 -4.03 12.93 -11.34
N VAL A 114 -4.06 11.60 -11.24
CA VAL A 114 -3.20 10.72 -12.07
C VAL A 114 -3.61 10.79 -13.55
N LYS A 115 -4.91 10.88 -13.87
CA LYS A 115 -5.39 11.12 -15.25
C LYS A 115 -4.92 12.47 -15.79
N THR A 116 -4.98 13.53 -14.97
CA THR A 116 -4.42 14.85 -15.33
C THR A 116 -2.92 14.76 -15.62
N ALA A 117 -2.17 14.03 -14.79
CA ALA A 117 -0.73 13.84 -14.99
C ALA A 117 -0.40 13.26 -16.37
N ARG A 118 -1.20 12.28 -16.82
CA ARG A 118 -1.07 11.69 -18.15
C ARG A 118 -1.28 12.72 -19.27
N VAL A 119 -2.31 13.55 -19.16
CA VAL A 119 -2.57 14.64 -20.13
C VAL A 119 -1.40 15.63 -20.15
N MET A 120 -0.91 16.02 -18.98
CA MET A 120 0.24 16.91 -18.82
C MET A 120 1.51 16.33 -19.46
N LYS A 121 1.85 15.06 -19.16
CA LYS A 121 3.00 14.37 -19.76
C LYS A 121 2.90 14.32 -21.28
N LYS A 122 1.72 14.00 -21.84
CA LYS A 122 1.49 13.96 -23.29
C LYS A 122 1.72 15.31 -23.96
N ALA A 123 1.22 16.40 -23.35
CA ALA A 123 1.47 17.77 -23.82
C ALA A 123 2.96 18.13 -23.78
N VAL A 124 3.60 17.88 -22.63
CA VAL A 124 5.02 18.14 -22.40
C VAL A 124 5.91 17.39 -23.39
N ASN A 125 5.61 16.12 -23.65
CA ASN A 125 6.38 15.28 -24.58
C ASN A 125 6.23 15.72 -26.02
N TYR A 126 5.07 16.23 -26.40
CA TYR A 126 4.89 16.87 -27.70
C TYR A 126 5.76 18.13 -27.84
N LEU A 127 5.91 18.92 -26.77
CA LEU A 127 6.74 20.14 -26.77
C LEU A 127 8.25 19.85 -26.71
N THR A 128 8.67 18.70 -26.14
CA THR A 128 10.09 18.38 -25.92
C THR A 128 10.98 18.57 -27.15
N PRO A 129 10.66 18.06 -28.36
CA PRO A 129 11.51 18.25 -29.54
C PRO A 129 11.68 19.73 -29.94
N PHE A 130 10.62 20.54 -29.78
CA PHE A 130 10.68 21.98 -30.08
C PHE A 130 11.52 22.73 -29.04
N MET A 131 11.39 22.34 -27.76
CA MET A 131 12.20 22.90 -26.68
C MET A 131 13.69 22.57 -26.85
N GLU A 132 14.03 21.37 -27.29
CA GLU A 132 15.42 20.98 -27.58
C GLU A 132 16.00 21.82 -28.73
N GLN A 133 15.23 22.05 -29.80
CA GLN A 133 15.64 22.92 -30.91
C GLN A 133 15.82 24.38 -30.47
N GLU A 134 14.91 24.92 -29.66
CA GLU A 134 15.04 26.28 -29.10
C GLU A 134 16.28 26.40 -28.19
N LYS A 135 16.55 25.38 -27.38
CA LYS A 135 17.72 25.32 -26.49
C LYS A 135 19.04 25.28 -27.26
N GLU A 136 19.13 24.45 -28.30
CA GLU A 136 20.30 24.40 -29.20
C GLU A 136 20.56 25.77 -29.84
N GLN A 137 19.49 26.50 -30.22
CA GLN A 137 19.60 27.83 -30.80
C GLN A 137 19.97 28.91 -29.76
N ALA A 138 19.52 28.77 -28.51
CA ALA A 138 19.77 29.72 -27.43
C ALA A 138 21.07 29.45 -26.63
N GLY A 139 21.69 28.28 -26.82
CA GLY A 139 22.87 27.86 -26.04
C GLY A 139 22.56 27.55 -24.57
N GLU A 140 21.29 27.27 -24.23
CA GLU A 140 20.84 26.95 -22.87
C GLU A 140 20.79 25.43 -22.65
N THR A 141 21.32 24.93 -21.52
CA THR A 141 21.60 23.50 -21.33
C THR A 141 20.58 22.71 -20.49
N ALA A 142 19.64 23.34 -19.75
CA ALA A 142 18.74 22.59 -18.85
C ALA A 142 17.28 23.08 -18.89
N ARG A 143 16.33 22.14 -18.72
CA ARG A 143 14.90 22.43 -18.47
C ARG A 143 14.78 23.00 -17.04
N ARG A 144 13.92 24.00 -16.83
CA ARG A 144 13.79 24.66 -15.51
C ARG A 144 12.67 24.02 -14.70
N PHE A 145 13.02 23.05 -13.85
CA PHE A 145 12.10 22.50 -12.85
C PHE A 145 12.10 23.36 -11.59
N ARG A 146 11.06 23.22 -10.76
CA ARG A 146 10.99 23.89 -9.45
C ARG A 146 11.95 23.29 -8.41
N GLY A 147 12.35 22.04 -8.65
CA GLY A 147 13.34 21.29 -7.89
C GLY A 147 13.42 19.85 -8.39
N THR A 148 14.50 19.17 -8.03
CA THR A 148 14.78 17.79 -8.40
C THR A 148 14.71 16.90 -7.16
N ILE A 149 13.96 15.81 -7.23
CA ILE A 149 13.71 14.91 -6.10
C ILE A 149 14.12 13.50 -6.51
N VAL A 150 15.06 12.92 -5.76
CA VAL A 150 15.41 11.51 -5.90
C VAL A 150 14.50 10.69 -4.99
N MET A 151 13.83 9.70 -5.55
CA MET A 151 12.92 8.81 -4.82
C MET A 151 13.35 7.36 -5.01
N ALA A 152 13.29 6.58 -3.93
CA ALA A 152 13.62 5.16 -3.97
C ALA A 152 12.78 4.37 -2.96
N THR A 153 12.39 3.16 -3.36
CA THR A 153 12.02 2.13 -2.38
C THR A 153 13.33 1.50 -1.88
N VAL A 154 13.51 1.51 -0.55
CA VAL A 154 14.78 1.16 0.09
C VAL A 154 15.20 -0.29 -0.20
N LYS A 155 16.48 -0.56 0.04
CA LYS A 155 17.12 -1.87 -0.16
C LYS A 155 16.28 -3.04 0.36
N GLY A 156 16.17 -4.07 -0.45
CA GLY A 156 15.41 -5.29 -0.16
C GLY A 156 13.87 -5.17 -0.20
N ASP A 157 13.29 -3.97 -0.26
CA ASP A 157 11.84 -3.78 -0.42
C ASP A 157 11.45 -3.61 -1.89
N VAL A 158 10.29 -4.13 -2.26
CA VAL A 158 9.86 -4.33 -3.66
C VAL A 158 8.58 -3.58 -3.99
N HIS A 159 7.91 -3.01 -2.99
CA HIS A 159 6.62 -2.37 -3.18
C HIS A 159 6.78 -0.89 -3.52
N ASP A 160 6.13 -0.46 -4.61
CA ASP A 160 6.31 0.88 -5.17
C ASP A 160 5.01 1.60 -5.50
N ILE A 161 3.83 1.01 -5.30
CA ILE A 161 2.54 1.64 -5.66
C ILE A 161 2.42 3.04 -5.02
N GLY A 162 2.65 3.15 -3.70
CA GLY A 162 2.60 4.43 -3.01
C GLY A 162 3.68 5.43 -3.45
N LYS A 163 4.90 4.93 -3.74
CA LYS A 163 6.01 5.75 -4.26
C LYS A 163 5.67 6.33 -5.63
N ASN A 164 5.12 5.51 -6.53
CA ASN A 164 4.76 5.91 -7.89
C ASN A 164 3.64 6.94 -7.86
N ILE A 165 2.66 6.79 -6.98
CA ILE A 165 1.62 7.79 -6.73
C ILE A 165 2.24 9.12 -6.31
N VAL A 166 3.16 9.12 -5.33
CA VAL A 166 3.85 10.35 -4.88
C VAL A 166 4.65 10.98 -6.02
N GLY A 167 5.37 10.19 -6.81
CA GLY A 167 6.13 10.67 -7.96
C GLY A 167 5.24 11.34 -9.02
N VAL A 168 4.09 10.73 -9.35
CA VAL A 168 3.11 11.32 -10.27
C VAL A 168 2.57 12.65 -9.72
N VAL A 169 2.18 12.69 -8.44
CA VAL A 169 1.62 13.88 -7.80
C VAL A 169 2.64 15.02 -7.70
N LEU A 170 3.91 14.72 -7.42
CA LEU A 170 4.97 15.74 -7.41
C LEU A 170 5.33 16.21 -8.83
N GLY A 171 5.38 15.29 -9.81
CA GLY A 171 5.58 15.63 -11.22
C GLY A 171 4.49 16.57 -11.76
N CYS A 172 3.25 16.36 -11.32
CA CYS A 172 2.12 17.27 -11.58
C CYS A 172 2.37 18.71 -11.09
N ASN A 173 3.26 18.92 -10.13
CA ASN A 173 3.58 20.22 -9.54
C ASN A 173 4.90 20.81 -10.08
N ASN A 174 5.37 20.32 -11.24
CA ASN A 174 6.59 20.74 -11.94
C ASN A 174 7.89 20.49 -11.15
N TYR A 175 7.92 19.40 -10.39
CA TYR A 175 9.13 18.82 -9.83
C TYR A 175 9.69 17.77 -10.77
N GLU A 176 11.01 17.70 -10.89
CA GLU A 176 11.70 16.60 -11.57
C GLU A 176 11.79 15.43 -10.60
N ILE A 177 11.26 14.28 -11.00
CA ILE A 177 11.26 13.07 -10.17
C ILE A 177 12.21 12.05 -10.80
N ILE A 178 13.25 11.72 -10.03
CA ILE A 178 14.22 10.69 -10.39
C ILE A 178 13.88 9.48 -9.53
N ASP A 179 13.06 8.60 -10.11
CA ASP A 179 12.64 7.37 -9.47
C ASP A 179 13.67 6.26 -9.74
N LEU A 180 14.39 5.84 -8.70
CA LEU A 180 15.40 4.79 -8.77
C LEU A 180 14.80 3.37 -8.75
N GLY A 181 13.48 3.26 -8.61
CA GLY A 181 12.78 1.99 -8.54
C GLY A 181 12.80 1.38 -7.14
N VAL A 182 13.01 0.06 -7.09
CA VAL A 182 12.89 -0.76 -5.88
C VAL A 182 14.17 -1.50 -5.56
N MET A 183 14.31 -1.95 -4.31
CA MET A 183 15.52 -2.61 -3.80
C MET A 183 16.79 -1.77 -3.99
N VAL A 184 16.69 -0.45 -3.84
CA VAL A 184 17.80 0.46 -4.17
C VAL A 184 18.75 0.57 -2.97
N ALA A 185 20.03 0.33 -3.21
CA ALA A 185 21.09 0.45 -2.21
C ALA A 185 21.31 1.92 -1.78
N CYS A 186 21.74 2.13 -0.54
CA CYS A 186 22.00 3.46 0.01
C CYS A 186 23.01 4.24 -0.85
N GLU A 187 24.08 3.59 -1.28
CA GLU A 187 25.14 4.19 -2.10
C GLU A 187 24.57 4.75 -3.40
N THR A 188 23.73 3.98 -4.11
CA THR A 188 23.09 4.42 -5.35
C THR A 188 22.16 5.61 -5.14
N ILE A 189 21.43 5.66 -4.02
CA ILE A 189 20.56 6.79 -3.67
C ILE A 189 21.40 8.06 -3.50
N LEU A 190 22.48 7.99 -2.72
CA LEU A 190 23.34 9.15 -2.41
C LEU A 190 24.18 9.59 -3.62
N GLU A 191 24.72 8.64 -4.38
CA GLU A 191 25.43 8.90 -5.63
C GLU A 191 24.52 9.61 -6.65
N THR A 192 23.32 9.06 -6.88
CA THR A 192 22.40 9.66 -7.85
C THR A 192 21.93 11.04 -7.39
N ALA A 193 21.63 11.23 -6.10
CA ALA A 193 21.28 12.54 -5.56
C ALA A 193 22.38 13.58 -5.78
N ARG A 194 23.65 13.19 -5.69
CA ARG A 194 24.79 14.06 -5.97
C ARG A 194 24.95 14.35 -7.46
N GLU A 195 24.91 13.32 -8.29
CA GLU A 195 25.09 13.44 -9.75
C GLU A 195 23.99 14.28 -10.40
N GLN A 196 22.76 14.11 -9.94
CA GLN A 196 21.58 14.80 -10.46
C GLN A 196 21.28 16.12 -9.73
N GLN A 197 22.16 16.52 -8.80
CA GLN A 197 22.02 17.75 -8.02
C GLN A 197 20.64 17.88 -7.36
N ALA A 198 20.17 16.78 -6.77
CA ALA A 198 18.86 16.72 -6.15
C ALA A 198 18.72 17.74 -5.01
N ASP A 199 17.51 18.25 -4.83
CA ASP A 199 17.15 19.15 -3.74
C ASP A 199 16.59 18.38 -2.53
N ILE A 200 16.01 17.20 -2.74
CA ILE A 200 15.36 16.36 -1.72
C ILE A 200 15.59 14.88 -2.03
N ILE A 201 15.77 14.07 -1.00
CA ILE A 201 15.74 12.60 -1.08
C ILE A 201 14.46 12.09 -0.42
N GLY A 202 13.73 11.19 -1.08
CA GLY A 202 12.52 10.54 -0.57
C GLY A 202 12.68 9.02 -0.51
N LEU A 203 12.40 8.44 0.67
CA LEU A 203 12.48 6.99 0.89
C LEU A 203 11.09 6.39 1.10
N SER A 204 10.87 5.23 0.49
CA SER A 204 9.65 4.42 0.63
C SER A 204 9.95 3.03 1.21
N GLY A 205 9.06 2.53 2.07
CA GLY A 205 9.13 1.18 2.63
C GLY A 205 7.76 0.64 3.07
N LEU A 206 7.51 -0.65 2.82
CA LEU A 206 6.30 -1.37 3.17
C LEU A 206 6.50 -2.31 4.36
N ILE A 207 7.66 -2.96 4.49
CA ILE A 207 7.90 -3.98 5.52
C ILE A 207 8.71 -3.44 6.71
N THR A 208 8.71 -4.13 7.85
CA THR A 208 9.42 -3.63 9.04
C THR A 208 10.94 -3.58 8.88
N PRO A 209 11.62 -4.51 8.17
CA PRO A 209 13.05 -4.37 7.87
C PRO A 209 13.42 -3.09 7.10
N SER A 210 12.50 -2.55 6.30
CA SER A 210 12.72 -1.32 5.54
C SER A 210 12.94 -0.10 6.43
N LEU A 211 12.47 -0.15 7.69
CA LEU A 211 12.71 0.92 8.66
C LEU A 211 14.18 1.01 9.07
N ASP A 212 14.86 -0.13 9.21
CA ASP A 212 16.30 -0.15 9.55
C ASP A 212 17.14 0.38 8.38
N GLU A 213 16.76 0.06 7.14
CA GLU A 213 17.40 0.63 5.95
C GLU A 213 17.22 2.15 5.88
N MET A 214 16.06 2.69 6.27
CA MET A 214 15.86 4.15 6.36
C MET A 214 16.73 4.80 7.46
N VAL A 215 16.94 4.12 8.59
CA VAL A 215 17.88 4.56 9.63
C VAL A 215 19.30 4.56 9.08
N HIS A 216 19.70 3.49 8.38
CA HIS A 216 21.03 3.38 7.76
C HIS A 216 21.27 4.50 6.73
N VAL A 217 20.30 4.80 5.86
CA VAL A 217 20.42 5.91 4.91
C VAL A 217 20.61 7.24 5.64
N ALA A 218 19.89 7.50 6.73
CA ALA A 218 20.06 8.71 7.52
C ALA A 218 21.46 8.80 8.17
N GLU A 219 21.97 7.69 8.71
CA GLU A 219 23.34 7.59 9.26
C GLU A 219 24.41 7.87 8.19
N GLU A 220 24.23 7.31 6.99
CA GLU A 220 25.14 7.52 5.86
C GLU A 220 25.07 8.94 5.30
N MET A 221 23.88 9.53 5.23
CA MET A 221 23.70 10.95 4.88
C MET A 221 24.44 11.86 5.86
N GLN A 222 24.39 11.58 7.17
CA GLN A 222 25.16 12.31 8.17
C GLN A 222 26.66 12.09 8.00
N ARG A 223 27.10 10.84 7.77
CA ARG A 223 28.51 10.49 7.58
C ARG A 223 29.14 11.21 6.38
N GLU A 224 28.37 11.41 5.31
CA GLU A 224 28.80 12.12 4.10
C GLU A 224 28.55 13.64 4.16
N ASP A 225 28.15 14.19 5.30
CA ASP A 225 27.81 15.61 5.49
C ASP A 225 26.78 16.12 4.47
N ASN A 226 25.82 15.26 4.12
CA ASN A 226 24.72 15.60 3.21
C ASN A 226 23.88 16.73 3.81
N GLN A 227 23.42 17.66 2.98
CA GLN A 227 22.65 18.84 3.40
C GLN A 227 21.19 18.80 2.93
N LEU A 228 20.79 17.75 2.21
CA LEU A 228 19.46 17.63 1.61
C LEU A 228 18.43 17.22 2.67
N PRO A 229 17.20 17.78 2.65
CA PRO A 229 16.08 17.24 3.40
C PRO A 229 15.79 15.78 3.03
N LEU A 230 15.41 15.00 4.03
CA LEU A 230 15.05 13.59 3.90
C LEU A 230 13.54 13.43 4.15
N LEU A 231 12.82 12.91 3.16
CA LEU A 231 11.41 12.55 3.28
C LEU A 231 11.26 11.05 3.53
N ILE A 232 10.46 10.70 4.54
CA ILE A 232 10.18 9.32 4.93
C ILE A 232 8.68 9.03 4.71
N GLY A 233 8.38 7.95 3.98
CA GLY A 233 7.01 7.49 3.75
C GLY A 233 6.91 5.99 3.50
N GLY A 234 5.67 5.50 3.37
CA GLY A 234 5.36 4.07 3.18
C GLY A 234 4.64 3.45 4.38
N ALA A 235 4.06 2.25 4.21
CA ALA A 235 3.04 1.72 5.13
C ALA A 235 3.54 1.44 6.56
N THR A 236 4.80 1.03 6.72
CA THR A 236 5.41 0.78 8.04
C THR A 236 5.96 2.03 8.71
N THR A 237 6.08 3.13 7.97
CA THR A 237 6.60 4.38 8.51
C THR A 237 5.58 5.08 9.40
N SER A 238 6.07 5.86 10.35
CA SER A 238 5.22 6.69 11.19
C SER A 238 5.98 7.93 11.66
N ALA A 239 5.24 9.00 11.97
CA ALA A 239 5.83 10.20 12.55
C ALA A 239 6.62 9.90 13.83
N LYS A 240 6.12 8.96 14.64
CA LYS A 240 6.77 8.54 15.87
C LYS A 240 8.08 7.78 15.61
N HIS A 241 8.06 6.77 14.75
CA HIS A 241 9.29 6.02 14.43
C HIS A 241 10.34 6.94 13.81
N THR A 242 9.92 7.81 12.88
CA THR A 242 10.79 8.79 12.25
C THR A 242 11.46 9.70 13.28
N ALA A 243 10.70 10.25 14.24
CA ALA A 243 11.24 11.12 15.29
C ALA A 243 12.24 10.40 16.22
N VAL A 244 11.95 9.15 16.59
CA VAL A 244 12.68 8.40 17.61
C VAL A 244 13.90 7.67 17.07
N ARG A 245 13.84 7.20 15.82
CA ARG A 245 14.85 6.28 15.25
C ARG A 245 15.60 6.83 14.05
N ILE A 246 14.96 7.62 13.19
CA ILE A 246 15.57 8.08 11.92
C ILE A 246 16.14 9.49 12.09
N ALA A 247 15.31 10.46 12.49
CA ALA A 247 15.68 11.87 12.60
C ALA A 247 16.80 12.14 13.62
N CYS A 248 17.02 11.24 14.57
CA CYS A 248 18.13 11.34 15.53
C CYS A 248 19.48 10.91 14.95
N GLN A 249 19.52 10.36 13.72
CA GLN A 249 20.75 9.98 13.03
C GLN A 249 21.24 11.02 12.04
N TYR A 250 20.45 12.08 11.76
CA TYR A 250 20.74 13.04 10.72
C TYR A 250 20.33 14.45 11.13
N ASP A 251 21.26 15.41 11.03
CA ASP A 251 21.09 16.78 11.55
C ASP A 251 20.17 17.65 10.67
N GLN A 252 19.97 17.27 9.40
CA GLN A 252 19.11 18.02 8.48
C GLN A 252 17.64 17.60 8.58
N PRO A 253 16.71 18.37 7.99
CA PRO A 253 15.29 18.11 8.14
C PRO A 253 14.89 16.70 7.65
N THR A 254 14.53 15.84 8.59
CA THR A 254 13.94 14.51 8.32
C THR A 254 12.44 14.58 8.61
N ILE A 255 11.61 14.46 7.57
CA ILE A 255 10.17 14.70 7.67
C ILE A 255 9.39 13.47 7.23
N HIS A 256 8.50 12.99 8.10
CA HIS A 256 7.55 11.94 7.79
C HIS A 256 6.32 12.51 7.07
N VAL A 257 6.01 11.97 5.89
CA VAL A 257 4.86 12.36 5.08
C VAL A 257 3.85 11.20 5.02
N THR A 258 2.59 11.47 5.35
CA THR A 258 1.58 10.40 5.55
C THR A 258 1.00 9.86 4.26
N ASP A 259 0.88 10.68 3.22
CA ASP A 259 0.17 10.37 1.98
C ASP A 259 0.66 11.31 0.86
N ALA A 260 0.33 10.99 -0.39
CA ALA A 260 0.79 11.75 -1.54
C ALA A 260 0.20 13.17 -1.57
N SER A 261 -1.03 13.32 -1.08
CA SER A 261 -1.71 14.62 -1.04
C SER A 261 -0.97 15.68 -0.22
N ARG A 262 -0.37 15.27 0.89
CA ARG A 262 0.39 16.16 1.76
C ARG A 262 1.83 16.37 1.30
N CYS A 263 2.35 15.47 0.48
CA CYS A 263 3.74 15.52 0.01
C CYS A 263 4.04 16.84 -0.72
N VAL A 264 3.13 17.28 -1.60
CA VAL A 264 3.27 18.53 -2.36
C VAL A 264 3.44 19.73 -1.44
N GLY A 265 2.57 19.87 -0.44
CA GLY A 265 2.62 21.00 0.50
C GLY A 265 3.90 21.01 1.35
N VAL A 266 4.44 19.83 1.68
CA VAL A 266 5.71 19.71 2.40
C VAL A 266 6.88 20.11 1.50
N VAL A 267 6.95 19.57 0.28
CA VAL A 267 8.01 19.90 -0.70
C VAL A 267 7.99 21.39 -1.04
N ASP A 268 6.81 21.97 -1.32
CA ASP A 268 6.66 23.40 -1.62
C ASP A 268 7.18 24.32 -0.50
N ARG A 269 6.98 23.92 0.76
CA ARG A 269 7.51 24.63 1.93
C ARG A 269 9.02 24.45 2.06
N LEU A 270 9.54 23.24 1.81
CA LEU A 270 10.99 22.94 1.86
C LEU A 270 11.78 23.68 0.78
N MET A 271 11.20 23.85 -0.41
CA MET A 271 11.83 24.56 -1.53
C MET A 271 11.74 26.09 -1.40
N SER A 272 10.89 26.60 -0.51
CA SER A 272 10.67 28.03 -0.31
C SER A 272 11.62 28.60 0.74
N LYS A 273 12.49 29.55 0.37
CA LYS A 273 13.42 30.23 1.30
C LYS A 273 12.72 30.89 2.50
N GLU A 274 11.51 31.41 2.29
CA GLU A 274 10.72 32.09 3.33
C GLU A 274 9.98 31.12 4.25
N ARG A 275 9.43 30.03 3.71
CA ARG A 275 8.59 29.08 4.46
C ARG A 275 9.36 27.90 5.06
N LYS A 276 10.55 27.59 4.52
CA LYS A 276 11.41 26.49 4.99
C LYS A 276 11.78 26.61 6.48
N PRO A 277 12.24 27.76 7.01
CA PRO A 277 12.63 27.86 8.42
C PRO A 277 11.49 27.52 9.38
N ALA A 278 10.28 28.02 9.11
CA ALA A 278 9.10 27.76 9.93
C ALA A 278 8.67 26.28 9.90
N LEU A 279 8.79 25.60 8.75
CA LEU A 279 8.54 24.16 8.66
C LEU A 279 9.54 23.35 9.48
N ILE A 280 10.82 23.71 9.44
CA ILE A 280 11.87 23.02 10.20
C ILE A 280 11.60 23.16 11.70
N GLU A 281 11.30 24.36 12.17
CA GLU A 281 10.96 24.62 13.58
C GLU A 281 9.73 23.81 14.04
N GLU A 282 8.64 23.84 13.24
CA GLU A 282 7.42 23.06 13.50
C GLU A 282 7.72 21.56 13.61
N ASN A 283 8.51 21.02 12.66
CA ASN A 283 8.87 19.61 12.64
C ASN A 283 9.76 19.22 13.82
N SER A 284 10.78 20.02 14.14
CA SER A 284 11.70 19.77 15.25
C SER A 284 10.96 19.77 16.59
N GLN A 285 10.03 20.71 16.81
CA GLN A 285 9.21 20.73 18.03
C GLN A 285 8.34 19.46 18.13
N LYS A 286 7.67 19.10 17.03
CA LYS A 286 6.86 17.88 16.98
C LYS A 286 7.67 16.62 17.26
N GLN A 287 8.89 16.53 16.74
CA GLN A 287 9.78 15.39 16.98
C GLN A 287 10.27 15.37 18.43
N ALA A 288 10.61 16.51 19.02
CA ALA A 288 10.97 16.62 20.43
C ALA A 288 9.83 16.13 21.34
N ASP A 289 8.60 16.54 21.07
CA ASP A 289 7.41 16.12 21.82
C ASP A 289 7.18 14.60 21.71
N LEU A 290 7.33 14.04 20.50
CA LEU A 290 7.21 12.59 20.26
C LEU A 290 8.30 11.80 20.98
N ASN A 291 9.53 12.32 21.03
CA ASN A 291 10.65 11.71 21.74
C ASN A 291 10.45 11.73 23.25
N LEU A 292 10.02 12.87 23.82
CA LEU A 292 9.67 12.98 25.24
C LEU A 292 8.54 12.00 25.61
N ALA A 293 7.47 11.95 24.80
CA ALA A 293 6.36 11.03 25.03
C ALA A 293 6.77 9.56 24.90
N PHE A 294 7.77 9.24 24.07
CA PHE A 294 8.33 7.90 23.97
C PHE A 294 9.16 7.53 25.20
N GLN A 295 10.04 8.42 25.66
CA GLN A 295 10.90 8.18 26.83
C GLN A 295 10.10 8.03 28.14
N GLN A 296 8.99 8.75 28.27
CA GLN A 296 8.13 8.68 29.46
C GLN A 296 7.22 7.44 29.50
N ARG A 297 7.12 6.68 28.41
CA ARG A 297 6.27 5.48 28.37
C ARG A 297 6.96 4.31 29.07
N THR A 298 6.41 3.92 30.21
CA THR A 298 6.67 2.62 30.81
C THR A 298 5.60 1.63 30.35
N PHE A 299 6.04 0.48 29.83
CA PHE A 299 5.15 -0.64 29.59
C PHE A 299 5.29 -1.58 30.79
N PRO A 300 4.23 -1.85 31.57
CA PRO A 300 4.28 -2.89 32.58
C PRO A 300 4.48 -4.24 31.86
N MET A 301 5.69 -4.78 31.95
CA MET A 301 6.06 -6.05 31.33
C MET A 301 6.13 -7.14 32.40
N ILE A 302 5.88 -8.39 32.01
CA ILE A 302 6.19 -9.56 32.82
C ILE A 302 7.35 -10.32 32.19
N SER A 303 8.08 -11.09 33.01
CA SER A 303 9.13 -11.97 32.51
C SER A 303 8.54 -13.04 31.57
N TYR A 304 9.34 -13.44 30.60
CA TYR A 304 9.00 -14.49 29.63
C TYR A 304 8.56 -15.78 30.34
N ALA A 305 9.32 -16.20 31.36
CA ALA A 305 8.99 -17.39 32.16
C ALA A 305 7.60 -17.30 32.82
N LYS A 306 7.18 -16.10 33.27
CA LYS A 306 5.85 -15.91 33.85
C LYS A 306 4.77 -15.90 32.77
N ALA A 307 5.05 -15.33 31.59
CA ALA A 307 4.12 -15.34 30.47
C ALA A 307 3.82 -16.78 30.01
N CYS A 308 4.84 -17.64 29.94
CA CYS A 308 4.67 -19.06 29.58
C CYS A 308 3.87 -19.86 30.61
N GLN A 309 3.76 -19.41 31.86
CA GLN A 309 2.91 -20.02 32.89
C GLN A 309 1.44 -19.58 32.81
N GLN A 310 1.14 -18.57 31.98
CA GLN A 310 -0.17 -17.99 31.80
C GLN A 310 -0.56 -17.95 30.31
N PRO A 311 -0.47 -19.09 29.57
CA PRO A 311 -0.81 -19.14 28.16
C PRO A 311 -2.33 -18.97 27.95
N PHE A 312 -2.76 -18.89 26.69
CA PHE A 312 -4.16 -19.11 26.38
C PHE A 312 -4.55 -20.55 26.79
N PRO A 313 -5.54 -20.74 27.68
CA PRO A 313 -5.90 -22.07 28.14
C PRO A 313 -6.80 -22.78 27.12
N THR A 314 -6.51 -24.05 26.86
CA THR A 314 -7.35 -24.92 26.03
C THR A 314 -7.49 -26.27 26.70
N ASP A 315 -8.73 -26.76 26.82
CA ASP A 315 -8.99 -28.14 27.22
C ASP A 315 -8.93 -29.07 26.01
N TRP A 316 -7.72 -29.54 25.71
CA TRP A 316 -7.43 -30.39 24.55
C TRP A 316 -8.22 -31.70 24.53
N ASN A 317 -8.66 -32.21 25.68
CA ASN A 317 -9.42 -33.47 25.74
C ASN A 317 -10.89 -33.31 25.32
N SER A 318 -11.46 -32.11 25.43
CA SER A 318 -12.84 -31.83 25.00
C SER A 318 -12.91 -31.20 23.61
N LEU A 319 -11.79 -30.69 23.09
CA LEU A 319 -11.71 -30.14 21.76
C LEU A 319 -11.72 -31.26 20.70
N THR A 320 -12.62 -31.13 19.71
CA THR A 320 -12.58 -31.97 18.51
C THR A 320 -11.59 -31.36 17.52
N ILE A 321 -10.57 -32.15 17.16
CA ILE A 321 -9.59 -31.78 16.15
C ILE A 321 -9.88 -32.59 14.88
N GLU A 322 -10.28 -31.90 13.83
CA GLU A 322 -10.59 -32.50 12.54
C GLU A 322 -9.32 -32.97 11.84
N THR A 323 -9.40 -34.17 11.23
CA THR A 323 -8.29 -34.74 10.47
C THR A 323 -8.39 -34.31 9.01
N PRO A 324 -7.33 -33.75 8.42
CA PRO A 324 -7.33 -33.42 7.00
C PRO A 324 -7.54 -34.65 6.12
N ASP A 325 -8.27 -34.47 5.02
CA ASP A 325 -8.42 -35.48 3.97
C ASP A 325 -7.09 -35.79 3.26
N MET A 326 -6.16 -34.84 3.29
CA MET A 326 -4.89 -34.91 2.60
C MET A 326 -3.80 -34.19 3.38
N LEU A 327 -2.66 -34.86 3.52
CA LEU A 327 -1.44 -34.31 4.11
C LEU A 327 -0.38 -34.06 3.05
N GLY A 328 0.57 -33.18 3.39
CA GLY A 328 1.68 -32.81 2.53
C GLY A 328 1.32 -31.73 1.52
N THR A 329 2.27 -31.46 0.63
CA THR A 329 2.25 -30.33 -0.28
C THR A 329 1.35 -30.56 -1.49
N GLN A 330 0.54 -29.57 -1.84
CA GLN A 330 -0.31 -29.46 -3.01
C GLN A 330 0.10 -28.22 -3.82
N VAL A 331 0.19 -28.37 -5.14
CA VAL A 331 0.62 -27.32 -6.05
C VAL A 331 -0.54 -26.97 -6.99
N LEU A 332 -0.84 -25.68 -7.08
CA LEU A 332 -1.80 -25.12 -8.02
C LEU A 332 -1.01 -24.25 -9.00
N ASP A 333 -0.66 -24.84 -10.15
CA ASP A 333 -0.06 -24.11 -11.26
C ASP A 333 -1.16 -23.59 -12.20
N GLN A 334 -0.98 -22.37 -12.71
CA GLN A 334 -1.90 -21.70 -13.63
C GLN A 334 -3.35 -21.70 -13.13
N TYR A 335 -3.55 -21.26 -11.89
CA TYR A 335 -4.89 -21.18 -11.30
C TYR A 335 -5.76 -20.18 -12.09
N PRO A 336 -7.02 -20.52 -12.44
CA PRO A 336 -7.87 -19.63 -13.22
C PRO A 336 -8.16 -18.32 -12.49
N LEU A 337 -7.81 -17.18 -13.09
CA LEU A 337 -8.05 -15.87 -12.48
C LEU A 337 -9.53 -15.57 -12.33
N GLU A 338 -10.38 -16.13 -13.21
CA GLU A 338 -11.84 -15.99 -13.17
C GLU A 338 -12.41 -16.45 -11.83
N GLU A 339 -11.84 -17.49 -11.23
CA GLU A 339 -12.28 -18.05 -9.94
C GLU A 339 -11.92 -17.15 -8.76
N LEU A 340 -10.97 -16.22 -8.93
CA LEU A 340 -10.54 -15.29 -7.89
C LEU A 340 -11.38 -14.02 -7.85
N VAL A 341 -11.95 -13.60 -8.98
CA VAL A 341 -12.72 -12.35 -9.09
C VAL A 341 -13.82 -12.20 -8.03
N PRO A 342 -14.62 -13.23 -7.70
CA PRO A 342 -15.66 -13.13 -6.66
C PRO A 342 -15.13 -12.89 -5.24
N PHE A 343 -13.86 -13.21 -4.98
CA PHE A 343 -13.24 -13.09 -3.65
C PHE A 343 -12.55 -11.74 -3.43
N ILE A 344 -12.59 -10.82 -4.41
CA ILE A 344 -11.93 -9.52 -4.29
C ILE A 344 -12.65 -8.64 -3.26
N ASP A 345 -11.94 -8.30 -2.17
CA ASP A 345 -12.29 -7.13 -1.36
C ASP A 345 -11.82 -5.85 -2.05
N TRP A 346 -12.78 -5.08 -2.56
CA TRP A 346 -12.54 -3.79 -3.22
C TRP A 346 -12.26 -2.65 -2.25
N THR A 347 -12.49 -2.83 -0.94
CA THR A 347 -12.28 -1.77 0.05
C THR A 347 -10.82 -1.29 0.05
N PRO A 348 -9.80 -2.17 0.14
CA PRO A 348 -8.41 -1.71 0.10
C PRO A 348 -7.99 -1.23 -1.29
N PHE A 349 -8.64 -1.67 -2.39
CA PHE A 349 -8.42 -1.09 -3.72
C PHE A 349 -8.73 0.42 -3.72
N PHE A 350 -9.88 0.83 -3.18
CA PHE A 350 -10.19 2.26 -3.07
C PHE A 350 -9.23 3.00 -2.14
N MET A 351 -8.78 2.35 -1.05
CA MET A 351 -7.78 2.94 -0.15
C MET A 351 -6.44 3.20 -0.84
N THR A 352 -5.97 2.30 -1.71
CA THR A 352 -4.77 2.50 -2.55
C THR A 352 -4.91 3.76 -3.42
N TRP A 353 -6.12 4.05 -3.89
CA TRP A 353 -6.45 5.26 -4.65
C TRP A 353 -6.85 6.46 -3.76
N GLU A 354 -6.50 6.44 -2.48
CA GLU A 354 -6.82 7.48 -1.48
C GLU A 354 -8.33 7.80 -1.33
N LEU A 355 -9.20 6.92 -1.86
CA LEU A 355 -10.65 7.01 -1.71
C LEU A 355 -11.07 6.26 -0.44
N LYS A 356 -11.13 7.00 0.67
CA LYS A 356 -11.58 6.42 1.96
C LYS A 356 -13.04 5.96 1.85
N GLY A 357 -13.41 4.85 2.48
CA GLY A 357 -14.78 4.35 2.47
C GLY A 357 -14.81 2.84 2.23
N LYS A 358 -15.92 2.21 2.60
CA LYS A 358 -16.10 0.76 2.46
C LYS A 358 -16.89 0.45 1.18
N TYR A 359 -16.46 -0.54 0.41
CA TYR A 359 -17.26 -1.05 -0.71
C TYR A 359 -18.45 -1.90 -0.20
N PRO A 360 -19.65 -1.84 -0.81
CA PRO A 360 -20.03 -1.01 -1.96
C PRO A 360 -20.51 0.40 -1.58
N ALA A 361 -20.65 0.73 -0.29
CA ALA A 361 -21.21 2.00 0.18
C ALA A 361 -20.48 3.24 -0.34
N ILE A 362 -19.18 3.14 -0.63
CA ILE A 362 -18.39 4.22 -1.24
C ILE A 362 -18.92 4.65 -2.61
N LEU A 363 -19.57 3.76 -3.37
CA LEU A 363 -20.14 4.07 -4.68
C LEU A 363 -21.32 5.04 -4.58
N ASP A 364 -22.03 5.05 -3.46
CA ASP A 364 -23.19 5.92 -3.20
C ASP A 364 -22.83 7.16 -2.38
N ASP A 365 -21.53 7.36 -2.10
CA ASP A 365 -21.08 8.51 -1.33
C ASP A 365 -21.38 9.83 -2.06
N PRO A 366 -21.98 10.83 -1.39
CA PRO A 366 -22.42 12.06 -2.04
C PRO A 366 -21.26 12.94 -2.55
N GLN A 367 -20.05 12.77 -2.03
CA GLN A 367 -18.88 13.57 -2.42
C GLN A 367 -17.97 12.83 -3.38
N ARG A 368 -17.75 11.53 -3.18
CA ARG A 368 -16.79 10.72 -3.96
C ARG A 368 -17.40 9.60 -4.78
N GLY A 369 -18.71 9.36 -4.69
CA GLY A 369 -19.36 8.21 -5.32
C GLY A 369 -19.27 8.20 -6.84
N GLU A 370 -19.32 9.37 -7.49
CA GLU A 370 -19.09 9.50 -8.93
C GLU A 370 -17.69 9.03 -9.32
N THR A 371 -16.65 9.60 -8.70
CA THR A 371 -15.26 9.20 -8.96
C THR A 371 -14.99 7.74 -8.57
N ALA A 372 -15.60 7.25 -7.50
CA ALA A 372 -15.48 5.86 -7.08
C ALA A 372 -16.10 4.90 -8.11
N ARG A 373 -17.28 5.22 -8.67
CA ARG A 373 -17.91 4.45 -9.75
C ARG A 373 -17.05 4.45 -11.01
N GLU A 374 -16.57 5.61 -11.44
CA GLU A 374 -15.69 5.69 -12.62
C GLU A 374 -14.40 4.88 -12.45
N LEU A 375 -13.74 4.99 -11.29
CA LEU A 375 -12.55 4.22 -10.97
C LEU A 375 -12.86 2.71 -10.98
N PHE A 376 -13.97 2.32 -10.37
CA PHE A 376 -14.40 0.93 -10.29
C PHE A 376 -14.71 0.35 -11.67
N ASP A 377 -15.44 1.08 -12.51
CA ASP A 377 -15.76 0.65 -13.88
C ASP A 377 -14.49 0.45 -14.72
N GLN A 378 -13.51 1.34 -14.57
CA GLN A 378 -12.21 1.22 -15.25
C GLN A 378 -11.40 0.03 -14.72
N ALA A 379 -11.43 -0.19 -13.41
CA ALA A 379 -10.81 -1.36 -12.79
C ALA A 379 -11.45 -2.67 -13.27
N GLN A 380 -12.78 -2.72 -13.37
CA GLN A 380 -13.54 -3.86 -13.88
C GLN A 380 -13.21 -4.15 -15.34
N GLN A 381 -13.14 -3.12 -16.19
CA GLN A 381 -12.76 -3.27 -17.60
C GLN A 381 -11.33 -3.82 -17.74
N MET A 382 -10.37 -3.27 -16.99
CA MET A 382 -8.99 -3.75 -17.02
C MET A 382 -8.86 -5.17 -16.45
N LEU A 383 -9.56 -5.47 -15.35
CA LEU A 383 -9.62 -6.81 -14.78
C LEU A 383 -10.17 -7.82 -15.80
N GLN A 384 -11.24 -7.49 -16.50
CA GLN A 384 -11.79 -8.32 -17.58
C GLN A 384 -10.77 -8.58 -18.69
N GLN A 385 -9.97 -7.57 -19.06
CA GLN A 385 -8.90 -7.74 -20.05
C GLN A 385 -7.79 -8.64 -19.55
N ILE A 386 -7.32 -8.42 -18.31
CA ILE A 386 -6.29 -9.24 -17.66
C ILE A 386 -6.69 -10.70 -17.66
N VAL A 387 -7.93 -10.99 -17.23
CA VAL A 387 -8.49 -12.33 -17.13
C VAL A 387 -8.67 -12.95 -18.53
N SER A 388 -9.41 -12.29 -19.43
CA SER A 388 -9.72 -12.85 -20.76
C SER A 388 -8.51 -13.09 -21.66
N LYS A 389 -7.43 -12.32 -21.48
CA LYS A 389 -6.19 -12.46 -22.24
C LYS A 389 -5.11 -13.24 -21.49
N GLY A 390 -5.34 -13.64 -20.24
CA GLY A 390 -4.34 -14.32 -19.40
C GLY A 390 -3.06 -13.51 -19.21
N GLN A 391 -3.18 -12.19 -19.01
CA GLN A 391 -2.01 -11.30 -18.91
C GLN A 391 -1.23 -11.48 -17.60
N LEU A 392 -1.91 -11.96 -16.56
CA LEU A 392 -1.31 -12.32 -15.28
C LEU A 392 -1.46 -13.84 -15.07
N GLN A 393 -0.54 -14.43 -14.29
CA GLN A 393 -0.63 -15.83 -13.88
C GLN A 393 -0.76 -15.96 -12.37
N ALA A 394 -1.64 -16.86 -11.93
CA ALA A 394 -1.80 -17.22 -10.53
C ALA A 394 -1.15 -18.59 -10.26
N ARG A 395 -0.32 -18.65 -9.21
CA ARG A 395 0.29 -19.88 -8.70
C ARG A 395 0.20 -19.95 -7.20
N ALA A 396 0.01 -21.15 -6.66
CA ALA A 396 0.05 -21.38 -5.22
C ALA A 396 0.66 -22.74 -4.89
N VAL A 397 1.27 -22.80 -3.72
CA VAL A 397 1.66 -24.04 -3.06
C VAL A 397 1.17 -23.98 -1.62
N TYR A 398 0.54 -25.05 -1.17
CA TYR A 398 0.02 -25.16 0.20
C TYR A 398 0.12 -26.57 0.70
N GLY A 399 -0.01 -26.78 2.01
CA GLY A 399 -0.08 -28.12 2.57
C GLY A 399 -0.53 -28.11 4.01
N ILE A 400 -0.80 -29.30 4.53
CA ILE A 400 -1.15 -29.55 5.94
C ILE A 400 -0.29 -30.71 6.42
N TRP A 401 0.27 -30.57 7.62
CA TRP A 401 1.12 -31.61 8.23
C TRP A 401 0.67 -31.90 9.65
N PRO A 402 0.89 -33.14 10.13
CA PRO A 402 0.82 -33.44 11.54
C PRO A 402 1.74 -32.49 12.30
N ALA A 403 1.21 -31.84 13.34
CA ALA A 403 1.92 -30.82 14.09
C ALA A 403 1.66 -30.90 15.59
N ALA A 404 2.60 -30.38 16.37
CA ALA A 404 2.45 -30.23 17.81
C ALA A 404 3.13 -28.95 18.29
N ALA A 405 2.59 -28.36 19.35
CA ALA A 405 3.28 -27.32 20.08
C ALA A 405 4.38 -27.91 20.98
N ASP A 406 5.52 -27.22 21.02
CA ASP A 406 6.64 -27.50 21.91
C ASP A 406 7.11 -26.17 22.53
N GLY A 407 6.56 -25.87 23.71
CA GLY A 407 6.66 -24.55 24.31
C GLY A 407 6.01 -23.48 23.43
N ASP A 408 6.80 -22.52 22.96
CA ASP A 408 6.38 -21.46 22.04
C ASP A 408 6.70 -21.76 20.56
N ASP A 409 7.14 -22.97 20.24
CA ASP A 409 7.41 -23.39 18.88
C ASP A 409 6.32 -24.33 18.36
N LEU A 410 6.23 -24.40 17.03
CA LEU A 410 5.36 -25.30 16.28
C LEU A 410 6.22 -26.30 15.53
N ILE A 411 6.08 -27.58 15.84
CA ILE A 411 6.78 -28.67 15.15
C ILE A 411 5.85 -29.25 14.10
N LEU A 412 6.34 -29.44 12.88
CA LEU A 412 5.68 -30.25 11.87
C LEU A 412 6.43 -31.57 11.72
N PHE A 413 5.69 -32.65 11.53
CA PHE A 413 6.24 -34.00 11.37
C PHE A 413 6.10 -34.49 9.92
N GLN A 414 6.93 -35.45 9.54
CA GLN A 414 6.90 -36.04 8.19
C GLN A 414 5.62 -36.84 7.94
N ASP A 415 5.09 -37.48 8.98
CA ASP A 415 3.91 -38.33 8.92
C ASP A 415 3.20 -38.40 10.29
N GLU A 416 2.09 -39.14 10.34
CA GLU A 416 1.23 -39.28 11.51
C GLU A 416 1.89 -39.99 12.70
N ASN A 417 3.01 -40.71 12.50
CA ASN A 417 3.72 -41.35 13.61
C ASN A 417 4.41 -40.32 14.50
N ARG A 418 4.72 -39.13 13.97
CA ARG A 418 5.31 -37.99 14.70
C ARG A 418 6.66 -38.31 15.37
N ASP A 419 7.41 -39.22 14.75
CA ASP A 419 8.75 -39.64 15.19
C ASP A 419 9.86 -38.73 14.66
N GLN A 420 9.66 -38.15 13.47
CA GLN A 420 10.66 -37.34 12.79
C GLN A 420 10.14 -35.93 12.51
N GLU A 421 10.81 -34.93 13.08
CA GLU A 421 10.55 -33.51 12.78
C GLU A 421 10.91 -33.22 11.32
N LEU A 422 9.96 -32.63 10.58
CA LEU A 422 10.12 -32.15 9.22
C LEU A 422 10.65 -30.71 9.22
N THR A 423 10.01 -29.84 9.99
CA THR A 423 10.40 -28.45 10.18
C THR A 423 9.85 -27.91 11.50
N ARG A 424 10.36 -26.74 11.91
CA ARG A 424 9.93 -26.04 13.12
C ARG A 424 9.72 -24.56 12.78
N PHE A 425 8.63 -24.01 13.27
CA PHE A 425 8.34 -22.57 13.25
C PHE A 425 8.43 -22.01 14.66
N HIS A 426 9.03 -20.84 14.79
CA HIS A 426 9.27 -20.20 16.07
C HIS A 426 8.30 -19.04 16.28
N THR A 427 7.52 -19.12 17.35
CA THR A 427 6.55 -18.07 17.68
C THR A 427 6.98 -17.27 18.91
N LEU A 428 6.33 -16.12 19.09
CA LEU A 428 6.60 -15.15 20.15
C LEU A 428 5.36 -15.01 21.03
N ARG A 429 5.60 -14.76 22.32
CA ARG A 429 4.57 -14.63 23.35
C ARG A 429 4.46 -13.19 23.81
N GLN A 430 3.22 -12.76 24.05
CA GLN A 430 2.94 -11.46 24.68
C GLN A 430 3.65 -11.34 26.04
N GLN A 431 4.31 -10.21 26.29
CA GLN A 431 4.88 -9.89 27.61
C GLN A 431 4.31 -8.61 28.23
N TRP A 432 3.63 -7.78 27.43
CA TRP A 432 2.98 -6.58 27.93
C TRP A 432 1.75 -6.94 28.76
N GLN A 433 1.75 -6.53 30.04
CA GLN A 433 0.66 -6.74 30.98
C GLN A 433 -0.33 -5.56 30.97
N ARG A 434 -1.43 -5.69 30.23
CA ARG A 434 -2.53 -4.71 30.30
C ARG A 434 -3.30 -4.86 31.61
N GLN A 435 -4.01 -3.80 31.99
CA GLN A 435 -4.87 -3.83 33.18
C GLN A 435 -5.91 -4.95 33.06
N GLY A 436 -5.93 -5.87 34.03
CA GLY A 436 -6.84 -7.02 34.04
C GLY A 436 -6.43 -8.19 33.13
N GLN A 437 -5.27 -8.12 32.45
CA GLN A 437 -4.77 -9.21 31.63
C GLN A 437 -4.21 -10.34 32.51
N THR A 438 -4.76 -11.55 32.31
CA THR A 438 -4.38 -12.77 33.03
C THR A 438 -3.82 -13.86 32.12
N GLU A 439 -3.88 -13.66 30.80
CA GLU A 439 -3.37 -14.58 29.76
C GLU A 439 -2.42 -13.84 28.81
N PHE A 440 -1.41 -14.55 28.32
CA PHE A 440 -0.36 -14.02 27.45
C PHE A 440 -0.20 -14.93 26.25
N ARG A 441 -0.75 -14.51 25.12
CA ARG A 441 -0.94 -15.37 23.96
C ARG A 441 0.35 -15.57 23.17
N SER A 442 0.48 -16.76 22.63
CA SER A 442 1.43 -17.19 21.62
C SER A 442 0.68 -17.92 20.51
N LEU A 443 1.16 -17.89 19.26
CA LEU A 443 0.51 -18.65 18.18
C LEU A 443 0.60 -20.16 18.44
N ALA A 444 1.66 -20.61 19.14
CA ALA A 444 1.80 -21.99 19.58
C ALA A 444 0.66 -22.47 20.49
N ASP A 445 -0.03 -21.55 21.20
CA ASP A 445 -1.14 -21.92 22.09
C ASP A 445 -2.36 -22.49 21.34
N TYR A 446 -2.42 -22.32 20.01
CA TYR A 446 -3.52 -22.81 19.16
C TYR A 446 -3.23 -24.17 18.51
N VAL A 447 -2.16 -24.86 18.90
CA VAL A 447 -1.84 -26.22 18.43
C VAL A 447 -1.61 -27.13 19.62
N ALA A 448 -2.15 -28.35 19.56
CA ALA A 448 -2.09 -29.29 20.68
C ALA A 448 -0.63 -29.58 21.06
N PRO A 449 -0.25 -29.47 22.35
CA PRO A 449 1.07 -29.86 22.82
C PRO A 449 1.34 -31.34 22.56
N ARG A 450 2.61 -31.70 22.34
CA ARG A 450 3.02 -33.10 22.07
C ARG A 450 2.50 -34.11 23.10
N ASP A 451 2.44 -33.71 24.37
CA ASP A 451 2.05 -34.57 25.49
C ASP A 451 0.55 -34.50 25.83
N SER A 452 -0.24 -33.73 25.08
CA SER A 452 -1.65 -33.48 25.41
C SER A 452 -2.59 -34.65 25.06
N GLY A 453 -2.15 -35.57 24.18
CA GLY A 453 -2.93 -36.72 23.74
C GLY A 453 -3.49 -36.61 22.30
N PRO A 454 -4.26 -35.57 21.93
CA PRO A 454 -4.83 -35.48 20.60
C PRO A 454 -3.79 -35.12 19.54
N ALA A 455 -3.99 -35.68 18.35
CA ALA A 455 -3.20 -35.41 17.16
C ALA A 455 -3.69 -34.12 16.48
N ASP A 456 -2.84 -33.11 16.40
CA ASP A 456 -3.15 -31.82 15.76
C ASP A 456 -2.33 -31.59 14.49
N TYR A 457 -2.65 -30.53 13.76
CA TYR A 457 -2.11 -30.23 12.44
C TYR A 457 -1.83 -28.74 12.29
N LEU A 458 -0.90 -28.42 11.39
CA LEU A 458 -0.62 -27.05 10.97
C LEU A 458 -0.54 -27.01 9.46
N GLY A 459 -1.16 -26.00 8.86
CA GLY A 459 -1.03 -25.74 7.43
C GLY A 459 -0.07 -24.60 7.12
N ALA A 460 0.40 -24.54 5.88
CA ALA A 460 1.19 -23.42 5.36
C ALA A 460 0.85 -23.19 3.88
N PHE A 461 1.04 -21.95 3.42
CA PHE A 461 0.85 -21.59 2.01
C PHE A 461 1.81 -20.49 1.55
N ALA A 462 2.05 -20.46 0.24
CA ALA A 462 2.65 -19.37 -0.49
C ALA A 462 1.96 -19.27 -1.87
N LEU A 463 1.54 -18.07 -2.26
CA LEU A 463 0.82 -17.82 -3.50
C LEU A 463 1.20 -16.48 -4.12
N THR A 464 0.97 -16.37 -5.42
CA THR A 464 1.18 -15.13 -6.18
C THR A 464 0.20 -15.02 -7.33
N THR A 465 -0.18 -13.80 -7.64
CA THR A 465 -0.88 -13.42 -8.89
C THR A 465 -0.12 -12.32 -9.63
N GLY A 466 1.11 -12.04 -9.20
CA GLY A 466 1.94 -10.94 -9.73
C GLY A 466 2.81 -11.31 -10.92
N ILE A 467 2.81 -12.57 -11.37
CA ILE A 467 3.56 -13.00 -12.56
C ILE A 467 2.96 -12.30 -13.79
N GLY A 468 3.73 -11.47 -14.49
CA GLY A 468 3.26 -10.63 -15.59
C GLY A 468 2.90 -9.19 -15.18
N ALA A 469 2.79 -8.89 -13.88
CA ALA A 469 2.28 -7.61 -13.41
C ALA A 469 3.29 -6.47 -13.60
N ASP A 470 4.57 -6.71 -13.29
CA ASP A 470 5.62 -5.71 -13.49
C ASP A 470 5.90 -5.49 -14.98
N GLU A 471 5.87 -6.53 -15.82
CA GLU A 471 6.03 -6.37 -17.27
C GLU A 471 4.88 -5.55 -17.87
N LEU A 472 3.64 -5.84 -17.49
CA LEU A 472 2.46 -5.12 -17.98
C LEU A 472 2.43 -3.68 -17.45
N ALA A 473 2.81 -3.45 -16.19
CA ALA A 473 2.93 -2.11 -15.64
C ALA A 473 4.04 -1.29 -16.36
N ALA A 474 5.17 -1.92 -16.69
CA ALA A 474 6.25 -1.30 -17.45
C ALA A 474 5.81 -0.95 -18.89
N GLU A 475 5.01 -1.81 -19.53
CA GLU A 475 4.42 -1.51 -20.85
C GLU A 475 3.58 -0.22 -20.79
N TYR A 476 2.65 -0.12 -19.83
CA TYR A 476 1.84 1.10 -19.64
C TYR A 476 2.68 2.32 -19.28
N ALA A 477 3.68 2.17 -18.41
CA ALA A 477 4.57 3.26 -18.04
C ALA A 477 5.39 3.77 -19.23
N SER A 478 5.87 2.87 -20.10
CA SER A 478 6.58 3.23 -21.35
C SER A 478 5.67 3.97 -22.34
N ALA A 479 4.37 3.66 -22.32
CA ALA A 479 3.33 4.37 -23.05
C ALA A 479 2.82 5.63 -22.33
N GLN A 480 3.47 6.04 -21.23
CA GLN A 480 3.16 7.23 -20.43
C GLN A 480 1.78 7.19 -19.77
N ASP A 481 1.26 5.99 -19.53
CA ASP A 481 -0.02 5.75 -18.87
C ASP A 481 0.18 5.28 -17.43
N ASP A 482 0.65 6.19 -16.57
CA ASP A 482 0.89 5.89 -15.14
C ASP A 482 -0.38 5.40 -14.44
N TYR A 483 -1.54 5.87 -14.90
CA TYR A 483 -2.85 5.45 -14.39
C TYR A 483 -3.02 3.93 -14.54
N SER A 484 -2.80 3.43 -15.75
CA SER A 484 -2.92 2.00 -16.05
C SER A 484 -1.80 1.18 -15.40
N ALA A 485 -0.58 1.72 -15.33
CA ALA A 485 0.53 1.05 -14.64
C ALA A 485 0.22 0.82 -13.14
N ILE A 486 -0.32 1.83 -12.45
CA ILE A 486 -0.75 1.72 -11.05
C ILE A 486 -1.96 0.79 -10.93
N MET A 487 -2.92 0.88 -11.85
CA MET A 487 -4.13 0.05 -11.85
C MET A 487 -3.79 -1.44 -11.94
N VAL A 488 -2.88 -1.85 -12.83
CA VAL A 488 -2.44 -3.24 -12.98
C VAL A 488 -1.87 -3.77 -11.68
N LYS A 489 -0.94 -3.03 -11.05
CA LYS A 489 -0.34 -3.43 -9.77
C LYS A 489 -1.38 -3.54 -8.66
N ALA A 490 -2.29 -2.57 -8.56
CA ALA A 490 -3.37 -2.59 -7.57
C ALA A 490 -4.33 -3.78 -7.78
N LEU A 491 -4.65 -4.13 -9.02
CA LEU A 491 -5.47 -5.29 -9.37
C LEU A 491 -4.74 -6.60 -9.09
N ALA A 492 -3.44 -6.69 -9.38
CA ALA A 492 -2.61 -7.84 -9.04
C ALA A 492 -2.62 -8.09 -7.52
N ASP A 493 -2.45 -7.05 -6.70
CA ASP A 493 -2.56 -7.16 -5.24
C ASP A 493 -3.95 -7.62 -4.78
N ARG A 494 -5.02 -7.12 -5.42
CA ARG A 494 -6.39 -7.57 -5.11
C ARG A 494 -6.61 -9.04 -5.45
N LEU A 495 -6.06 -9.51 -6.56
CA LEU A 495 -6.12 -10.92 -6.95
C LEU A 495 -5.31 -11.80 -6.00
N ALA A 496 -4.17 -11.34 -5.47
CA ALA A 496 -3.37 -12.09 -4.52
C ALA A 496 -4.12 -12.29 -3.19
N GLU A 497 -4.77 -11.23 -2.67
CA GLU A 497 -5.60 -11.32 -1.46
C GLU A 497 -6.84 -12.19 -1.69
N ALA A 498 -7.49 -12.06 -2.85
CA ALA A 498 -8.60 -12.92 -3.26
C ALA A 498 -8.17 -14.39 -3.34
N PHE A 499 -6.96 -14.67 -3.81
CA PHE A 499 -6.40 -16.01 -3.84
C PHE A 499 -6.11 -16.54 -2.44
N ALA A 500 -5.62 -15.70 -1.53
CA ALA A 500 -5.44 -16.11 -0.13
C ALA A 500 -6.76 -16.49 0.54
N GLU A 501 -7.85 -15.76 0.25
CA GLU A 501 -9.18 -16.08 0.77
C GLU A 501 -9.75 -17.36 0.16
N SER A 502 -9.71 -17.49 -1.18
CA SER A 502 -10.17 -18.67 -1.91
C SER A 502 -9.39 -19.93 -1.51
N LEU A 503 -8.06 -19.83 -1.42
CA LEU A 503 -7.21 -20.93 -0.99
C LEU A 503 -7.48 -21.32 0.46
N HIS A 504 -7.68 -20.34 1.35
CA HIS A 504 -8.03 -20.64 2.73
C HIS A 504 -9.38 -21.36 2.82
N GLN A 505 -10.41 -20.93 2.08
CA GLN A 505 -11.69 -21.64 2.02
C GLN A 505 -11.50 -23.10 1.58
N ARG A 506 -10.73 -23.33 0.52
CA ARG A 506 -10.37 -24.67 0.04
C ARG A 506 -9.67 -25.49 1.13
N VAL A 507 -8.70 -24.91 1.83
CA VAL A 507 -8.00 -25.57 2.95
C VAL A 507 -8.96 -25.93 4.08
N ARG A 508 -9.87 -25.04 4.49
CA ARG A 508 -10.87 -25.35 5.54
C ARG A 508 -11.77 -26.53 5.15
N GLN A 509 -12.13 -26.64 3.87
CA GLN A 509 -12.90 -27.77 3.35
C GLN A 509 -12.10 -29.08 3.42
N HIS A 510 -10.86 -29.10 2.92
CA HIS A 510 -9.98 -30.28 2.95
C HIS A 510 -9.56 -30.67 4.37
N TRP A 511 -9.49 -29.71 5.28
CA TRP A 511 -9.23 -29.93 6.71
C TRP A 511 -10.52 -30.26 7.48
N GLN A 512 -11.63 -30.50 6.78
CA GLN A 512 -12.94 -30.92 7.26
C GLN A 512 -13.68 -29.98 8.24
N TYR A 513 -12.99 -29.10 8.97
CA TYR A 513 -13.62 -28.15 9.90
C TYR A 513 -14.44 -27.05 9.20
N GLY A 514 -14.22 -26.86 7.89
CA GLY A 514 -15.01 -25.96 7.03
C GLY A 514 -16.00 -26.69 6.11
N SER A 515 -16.15 -28.02 6.21
CA SER A 515 -16.94 -28.82 5.26
C SER A 515 -18.43 -28.47 5.22
N SER A 516 -18.97 -27.93 6.30
CA SER A 516 -20.37 -27.48 6.41
C SER A 516 -20.55 -25.96 6.31
N GLU A 517 -19.51 -25.21 5.93
CA GLU A 517 -19.60 -23.74 5.82
C GLU A 517 -20.51 -23.32 4.66
N GLN A 518 -21.49 -22.46 4.96
CA GLN A 518 -22.32 -21.77 3.97
C GLN A 518 -22.15 -20.26 4.13
N LEU A 519 -20.93 -19.79 3.86
CA LEU A 519 -20.54 -18.39 4.01
C LEU A 519 -20.74 -17.66 2.69
N SER A 520 -21.32 -16.46 2.76
CA SER A 520 -21.30 -15.54 1.62
C SER A 520 -19.91 -14.93 1.45
N GLU A 521 -19.62 -14.34 0.29
CA GLU A 521 -18.37 -13.59 0.04
C GLU A 521 -18.15 -12.50 1.11
N ASN A 522 -19.21 -11.81 1.53
CA ASN A 522 -19.15 -10.81 2.60
C ASN A 522 -18.81 -11.42 3.97
N ASP A 523 -19.24 -12.66 4.23
CA ASP A 523 -18.90 -13.35 5.46
C ASP A 523 -17.44 -13.81 5.46
N LEU A 524 -16.90 -14.19 4.29
CA LEU A 524 -15.47 -14.49 4.12
C LEU A 524 -14.61 -13.24 4.34
N ILE A 525 -14.95 -12.10 3.72
CA ILE A 525 -14.24 -10.82 3.93
C ILE A 525 -14.33 -10.38 5.40
N ALA A 526 -15.44 -10.67 6.08
CA ALA A 526 -15.62 -10.38 7.50
C ALA A 526 -15.02 -11.45 8.43
N GLU A 527 -14.28 -12.42 7.88
CA GLU A 527 -13.61 -13.51 8.60
C GLU A 527 -14.55 -14.33 9.51
N LYS A 528 -15.81 -14.53 9.12
CA LYS A 528 -16.80 -15.28 9.92
C LYS A 528 -16.67 -16.81 9.81
N TYR A 529 -15.47 -17.30 9.54
CA TYR A 529 -15.12 -18.72 9.52
C TYR A 529 -14.32 -19.09 10.77
N ARG A 530 -14.20 -20.40 11.02
CA ARG A 530 -13.28 -20.94 12.03
C ARG A 530 -11.84 -20.89 11.51
N GLY A 531 -10.89 -20.60 12.39
CA GLY A 531 -9.46 -20.63 12.10
C GLY A 531 -8.90 -19.31 11.56
N ILE A 532 -7.56 -19.23 11.49
CA ILE A 532 -6.83 -18.03 11.06
C ILE A 532 -5.67 -18.39 10.13
N ARG A 533 -5.17 -17.39 9.39
CA ARG A 533 -4.07 -17.53 8.44
C ARG A 533 -2.91 -16.54 8.65
N PRO A 534 -2.26 -16.50 9.84
CA PRO A 534 -1.25 -15.50 10.15
C PRO A 534 -0.03 -15.60 9.21
N ALA A 535 0.44 -14.43 8.80
CA ALA A 535 1.56 -14.26 7.88
C ALA A 535 2.79 -13.66 8.59
N PRO A 536 4.01 -14.18 8.35
CA PRO A 536 5.23 -13.58 8.87
C PRO A 536 5.39 -12.10 8.48
N GLY A 537 5.55 -11.23 9.48
CA GLY A 537 5.59 -9.76 9.36
C GLY A 537 4.35 -9.08 9.95
N TYR A 538 3.23 -9.79 10.10
CA TYR A 538 2.06 -9.26 10.76
C TYR A 538 2.24 -9.23 12.29
N PRO A 539 1.46 -8.41 13.03
CA PRO A 539 1.64 -8.26 14.47
C PRO A 539 1.53 -9.54 15.31
N ALA A 540 0.88 -10.59 14.80
CA ALA A 540 0.77 -11.90 15.45
C ALA A 540 2.03 -12.77 15.28
N GLN A 541 2.78 -12.55 14.19
CA GLN A 541 4.01 -13.27 13.84
C GLN A 541 5.00 -12.27 13.22
N PRO A 542 5.57 -11.35 14.02
CA PRO A 542 6.30 -10.20 13.49
C PRO A 542 7.65 -10.54 12.86
N ASP A 543 8.24 -11.69 13.17
CA ASP A 543 9.54 -12.09 12.62
C ASP A 543 9.43 -12.50 11.14
N HIS A 544 9.99 -11.68 10.26
CA HIS A 544 10.06 -11.95 8.83
C HIS A 544 10.89 -13.20 8.48
N THR A 545 11.84 -13.59 9.32
CA THR A 545 12.75 -14.73 9.05
C THR A 545 12.06 -16.09 9.07
N GLU A 546 10.85 -16.18 9.64
CA GLU A 546 9.98 -17.36 9.54
C GLU A 546 9.53 -17.66 8.10
N LYS A 547 9.66 -16.72 7.15
CA LYS A 547 9.47 -17.02 5.73
C LYS A 547 10.48 -18.03 5.20
N ARG A 548 11.71 -18.09 5.74
CA ARG A 548 12.76 -19.01 5.27
C ARG A 548 12.38 -20.48 5.46
N PRO A 549 12.02 -20.97 6.67
CA PRO A 549 11.56 -22.34 6.83
C PRO A 549 10.25 -22.60 6.08
N LEU A 550 9.36 -21.61 5.95
CA LEU A 550 8.11 -21.74 5.19
C LEU A 550 8.37 -21.98 3.69
N PHE A 551 9.24 -21.18 3.08
CA PHE A 551 9.61 -21.31 1.68
C PHE A 551 10.32 -22.63 1.42
N LYS A 552 11.18 -23.07 2.34
CA LYS A 552 11.84 -24.38 2.26
C LYS A 552 10.85 -25.54 2.37
N LEU A 553 9.88 -25.47 3.29
CA LEU A 553 8.85 -26.50 3.48
C LEU A 553 8.01 -26.67 2.21
N LEU A 554 7.62 -25.56 1.60
CA LEU A 554 6.72 -25.54 0.45
C LEU A 554 7.46 -25.63 -0.90
N ASP A 555 8.79 -25.54 -0.90
CA ASP A 555 9.57 -25.37 -2.14
C ASP A 555 9.03 -24.18 -2.99
N ALA A 556 8.68 -23.08 -2.31
CA ALA A 556 7.86 -21.99 -2.89
C ALA A 556 8.49 -21.31 -4.11
N GLU A 557 9.82 -21.25 -4.17
CA GLU A 557 10.56 -20.73 -5.32
C GLU A 557 10.28 -21.55 -6.59
N ASN A 558 10.34 -22.87 -6.49
CA ASN A 558 10.14 -23.76 -7.65
C ASN A 558 8.66 -24.01 -7.94
N GLN A 559 7.83 -24.17 -6.89
CA GLN A 559 6.43 -24.56 -7.03
C GLN A 559 5.49 -23.38 -7.33
N ALA A 560 5.75 -22.20 -6.75
CA ALA A 560 4.93 -21.01 -6.95
C ALA A 560 5.64 -19.90 -7.73
N GLY A 561 6.96 -19.99 -7.95
CA GLY A 561 7.72 -18.95 -8.63
C GLY A 561 7.98 -17.70 -7.78
N ILE A 562 7.91 -17.84 -6.45
CA ILE A 562 8.04 -16.72 -5.51
C ILE A 562 9.43 -16.74 -4.90
N GLN A 563 10.15 -15.62 -4.98
CA GLN A 563 11.49 -15.48 -4.40
C GLN A 563 11.46 -14.57 -3.17
N LEU A 564 12.46 -14.73 -2.29
CA LEU A 564 12.68 -13.84 -1.16
C LEU A 564 13.86 -12.91 -1.43
N THR A 565 13.68 -11.62 -1.15
CA THR A 565 14.79 -10.66 -1.10
C THR A 565 15.63 -10.88 0.16
N GLU A 566 16.75 -10.17 0.25
CA GLU A 566 17.63 -10.20 1.44
C GLU A 566 16.94 -9.73 2.73
N THR A 567 15.94 -8.84 2.63
CA THR A 567 15.08 -8.39 3.74
C THR A 567 13.78 -9.19 3.85
N LEU A 568 13.64 -10.25 3.05
CA LEU A 568 12.52 -11.19 3.06
C LEU A 568 11.18 -10.53 2.66
N ALA A 569 11.25 -9.56 1.75
CA ALA A 569 10.13 -9.24 0.88
C ALA A 569 9.96 -10.33 -0.17
N MET A 570 8.77 -10.47 -0.74
CA MET A 570 8.46 -11.50 -1.75
C MET A 570 8.40 -10.89 -3.14
N THR A 571 9.00 -11.55 -4.12
CA THR A 571 8.86 -11.21 -5.54
C THR A 571 8.17 -12.36 -6.29
N PRO A 572 7.13 -12.11 -7.10
CA PRO A 572 6.49 -10.82 -7.40
C PRO A 572 5.85 -10.14 -6.17
N ALA A 573 5.67 -8.81 -6.21
CA ALA A 573 5.14 -8.04 -5.07
C ALA A 573 3.73 -8.49 -4.65
N ALA A 574 2.86 -8.80 -5.62
CA ALA A 574 1.53 -9.36 -5.40
C ALA A 574 1.59 -10.84 -5.00
N SER A 575 2.14 -11.11 -3.82
CA SER A 575 2.32 -12.44 -3.24
C SER A 575 1.93 -12.46 -1.76
N VAL A 576 1.42 -13.60 -1.30
CA VAL A 576 1.03 -13.81 0.11
C VAL A 576 1.57 -15.17 0.57
N CYS A 577 2.09 -15.22 1.80
CA CYS A 577 2.44 -16.49 2.45
C CYS A 577 2.04 -16.46 3.92
N GLY A 578 1.84 -17.63 4.51
CA GLY A 578 1.47 -17.73 5.91
C GLY A 578 1.22 -19.16 6.37
N LEU A 579 0.79 -19.26 7.62
CA LEU A 579 0.41 -20.51 8.27
C LEU A 579 -1.12 -20.60 8.35
N TYR A 580 -1.67 -21.80 8.55
CA TYR A 580 -3.09 -22.04 8.82
C TYR A 580 -3.26 -22.71 10.18
N PHE A 581 -4.19 -22.18 10.98
CA PHE A 581 -4.56 -22.72 12.28
C PHE A 581 -6.06 -23.04 12.31
N ALA A 582 -6.38 -24.26 12.73
CA ALA A 582 -7.76 -24.75 12.78
C ALA A 582 -8.46 -24.55 14.12
N HIS A 583 -7.75 -24.09 15.18
CA HIS A 583 -8.33 -23.98 16.52
C HIS A 583 -9.54 -23.01 16.52
N PRO A 584 -10.70 -23.38 17.11
CA PRO A 584 -11.94 -22.59 17.03
C PRO A 584 -11.85 -21.22 17.68
N GLU A 585 -11.00 -21.07 18.70
CA GLU A 585 -10.74 -19.79 19.37
C GLU A 585 -9.49 -19.08 18.85
N ALA A 586 -8.88 -19.56 17.76
CA ALA A 586 -7.76 -18.87 17.15
C ALA A 586 -8.21 -17.49 16.65
N ARG A 587 -7.44 -16.47 17.00
CA ARG A 587 -7.68 -15.08 16.60
C ARG A 587 -6.36 -14.36 16.41
N TYR A 588 -6.36 -13.36 15.52
CA TYR A 588 -5.23 -12.45 15.42
C TYR A 588 -5.08 -11.64 16.71
N PHE A 589 -3.86 -11.58 17.19
CA PHE A 589 -3.44 -10.71 18.30
C PHE A 589 -2.15 -10.02 17.91
N SER A 590 -1.72 -9.05 18.71
CA SER A 590 -0.41 -8.44 18.54
C SER A 590 0.49 -8.88 19.68
N VAL A 591 1.68 -9.39 19.34
CA VAL A 591 2.74 -9.77 20.29
C VAL A 591 3.17 -8.55 21.12
N GLN A 592 3.15 -7.36 20.51
CA GLN A 592 3.53 -6.08 21.13
C GLN A 592 4.99 -6.09 21.61
N ARG A 593 5.29 -5.40 22.72
CA ARG A 593 6.65 -5.23 23.20
C ARG A 593 7.21 -6.56 23.72
N LEU A 594 8.49 -6.80 23.48
CA LEU A 594 9.26 -7.96 23.92
C LEU A 594 10.40 -7.52 24.84
N ASP A 595 10.58 -8.23 25.96
CA ASP A 595 11.69 -7.98 26.88
C ASP A 595 12.90 -8.85 26.53
N ARG A 596 14.08 -8.49 27.06
CA ARG A 596 15.36 -9.08 26.69
C ARG A 596 15.43 -10.59 26.95
N ASP A 597 14.77 -11.05 28.00
CA ASP A 597 14.74 -12.48 28.36
C ASP A 597 14.10 -13.36 27.27
N GLN A 598 13.02 -12.89 26.63
CA GLN A 598 12.42 -13.60 25.51
C GLN A 598 13.27 -13.49 24.24
N ILE A 599 13.92 -12.35 24.00
CA ILE A 599 14.81 -12.18 22.83
C ILE A 599 15.99 -13.15 22.92
N GLU A 600 16.62 -13.28 24.10
CA GLU A 600 17.72 -14.22 24.33
C GLU A 600 17.26 -15.68 24.20
N ASP A 601 16.05 -16.00 24.65
CA ASP A 601 15.46 -17.33 24.46
C ASP A 601 15.16 -17.63 22.99
N TYR A 602 14.55 -16.69 22.28
CA TYR A 602 14.21 -16.81 20.87
C TYR A 602 15.47 -16.95 20.00
N ALA A 603 16.51 -16.16 20.28
CA ALA A 603 17.81 -16.27 19.64
C ALA A 603 18.41 -17.68 19.81
N ARG A 604 18.31 -18.27 21.01
CA ARG A 604 18.74 -19.64 21.28
C ARG A 604 17.93 -20.66 20.47
N ARG A 605 16.60 -20.54 20.45
CA ARG A 605 15.70 -21.44 19.70
C ARG A 605 15.98 -21.41 18.20
N LYS A 606 16.24 -20.22 17.65
CA LYS A 606 16.55 -20.03 16.23
C LYS A 606 17.99 -20.28 15.83
N ASN A 607 18.87 -20.50 16.81
CA ASN A 607 20.32 -20.57 16.61
C ASN A 607 20.84 -19.31 15.87
N MET A 608 20.39 -18.14 16.32
CA MET A 608 20.79 -16.82 15.82
C MET A 608 21.52 -16.04 16.91
N ALA A 609 22.35 -15.09 16.51
CA ALA A 609 22.91 -14.12 17.46
C ALA A 609 21.79 -13.23 18.02
N VAL A 610 21.92 -12.81 19.28
CA VAL A 610 20.93 -11.93 19.94
C VAL A 610 20.78 -10.64 19.16
N GLU A 611 21.89 -10.05 18.73
CA GLU A 611 21.96 -8.82 17.95
C GLU A 611 21.23 -8.96 16.61
N GLU A 612 21.28 -10.14 15.99
CA GLU A 612 20.56 -10.40 14.75
C GLU A 612 19.04 -10.46 14.98
N VAL A 613 18.60 -11.12 16.05
CA VAL A 613 17.17 -11.13 16.44
C VAL A 613 16.68 -9.73 16.80
N GLU A 614 17.47 -8.98 17.55
CA GLU A 614 17.16 -7.59 17.91
C GLU A 614 16.99 -6.69 16.68
N ARG A 615 17.77 -6.93 15.62
CA ARG A 615 17.58 -6.24 14.33
C ARG A 615 16.21 -6.58 13.73
N TRP A 616 15.93 -7.86 13.51
CA TRP A 616 14.66 -8.29 12.88
C TRP A 616 13.41 -7.89 13.69
N LEU A 617 13.52 -7.85 15.02
CA LEU A 617 12.44 -7.50 15.95
C LEU A 617 12.57 -6.08 16.52
N GLY A 618 13.40 -5.21 15.94
CA GLY A 618 13.73 -3.89 16.50
C GLY A 618 12.52 -3.01 16.80
N SER A 619 11.50 -3.08 15.94
CA SER A 619 10.24 -2.34 16.12
C SER A 619 9.35 -2.87 17.26
N TYR A 620 9.64 -4.08 17.76
CA TYR A 620 8.93 -4.78 18.84
C TYR A 620 9.72 -4.84 20.15
N LEU A 621 10.98 -4.39 20.21
CA LEU A 621 11.73 -4.34 21.47
C LEU A 621 11.04 -3.42 22.50
N GLY A 622 10.95 -3.90 23.74
CA GLY A 622 10.46 -3.21 24.92
C GLY A 622 11.54 -2.50 25.73
N TYR A 623 12.79 -2.62 25.31
CA TYR A 623 13.98 -2.05 25.94
C TYR A 623 14.86 -1.35 24.89
N ASN A 624 15.84 -0.57 25.36
CA ASN A 624 16.86 0.02 24.50
C ASN A 624 18.03 -0.95 24.38
N ASN A 625 18.38 -1.32 23.14
CA ASN A 625 19.50 -2.20 22.83
C ASN A 625 20.77 -1.46 22.38
N ARG A 626 20.71 -0.12 22.25
CA ARG A 626 21.90 0.69 22.01
C ARG A 626 22.64 0.86 23.34
N SER A 627 23.86 0.35 23.39
CA SER A 627 24.85 0.73 24.40
C SER A 627 25.10 2.24 24.26
N ASP A 628 24.90 2.98 25.35
CA ASP A 628 25.27 4.39 25.48
C ASP A 628 26.74 4.65 25.13
#